data_AF-A0ABD3SQQ0-F1
#
_entry.id   AF-A0ABD3SQQ0-F1
#
_cell.length_a   1.000
_cell.length_b   1.000
_cell.length_c   1.000
_cell.angle_alpha   90.00
_cell.angle_beta   90.00
_cell.angle_gamma   90.00
#
_symmetry.space_group_name_H-M   'P 1'
#
loop_
_entity.id
_entity.type
_entity.pdbx_description
1 polymer ?
#
loop_
_entity_poly.entity_id
_entity_poly.type
_entity_poly.pdbx_seq_one_letter_code
_entity_poly.pdbx_strand_id
1 'polypeptide(L)'
;MAVATLAAAAASVCILHSTRRQQKVGADETVDLVDCRNGFADAGDDRERSVGNDHRENLGIAEADLPGHVRREIHKERKRMSKMDMISLKTPMYDNVYMLDVDREPMCTISMKKARWYIRKNIAEWSSLKNSTNCTAAKKTDSKIGDEQDAKCIRLLFEHNGSSKDPSRSEEGILSSEALYLRSAKRNVCVACGRGGHIIRHYIVPYSYRSLMPPEYKSHMSHDIVILCPDCHLDCERHSKRRMKRMEDELREKDIMSTGAISRNDPVVDHPYLGHVRSCAIALIKWKDDMPNDRVELYEKVVRDYLISACRNDDERTTLPKGKEMTELTKSQLEKACNVNHRVKNPNYVSGSEIVVRSLKGDARLLGQFIVDWRKHFVDTVNPRHMPTGWRVDNPVVCGSKFVTLDRGIDGPPLRS
;
A
#
# COMPACT_ATOMS: atom_id res chain seq x y z
N MET A 1 -33.20 -26.18 23.59
CA MET A 1 -31.78 -26.38 23.22
C MET A 1 -31.47 -25.78 21.84
N ALA A 2 -32.10 -26.21 20.74
CA ALA A 2 -31.79 -25.71 19.39
C ALA A 2 -32.08 -24.22 19.13
N VAL A 3 -33.11 -23.65 19.76
CA VAL A 3 -33.46 -22.23 19.61
C VAL A 3 -32.47 -21.32 20.35
N ALA A 4 -31.94 -21.77 21.49
CA ALA A 4 -30.95 -21.03 22.29
C ALA A 4 -29.57 -21.00 21.61
N THR A 5 -29.16 -22.10 20.97
CA THR A 5 -27.90 -22.15 20.20
C THR A 5 -27.97 -21.33 18.92
N LEU A 6 -29.12 -21.28 18.25
CA LEU A 6 -29.34 -20.39 17.11
C LEU A 6 -29.33 -18.90 17.53
N ALA A 7 -29.96 -18.56 18.66
CA ALA A 7 -29.93 -17.20 19.20
C ALA A 7 -28.53 -16.76 19.63
N ALA A 8 -27.74 -17.64 20.26
CA ALA A 8 -26.37 -17.37 20.65
C ALA A 8 -25.41 -17.25 19.45
N ALA A 9 -25.61 -18.07 18.41
CA ALA A 9 -24.85 -17.98 17.16
C ALA A 9 -25.19 -16.70 16.38
N ALA A 10 -26.48 -16.35 16.31
CA ALA A 10 -26.94 -15.09 15.73
C ALA A 10 -26.40 -13.89 16.51
N ALA A 11 -26.41 -13.93 17.85
CA ALA A 11 -25.83 -12.90 18.71
C ALA A 11 -24.31 -12.78 18.54
N SER A 12 -23.59 -13.88 18.42
CA SER A 12 -22.13 -13.86 18.18
C SER A 12 -21.77 -13.28 16.81
N VAL A 13 -22.53 -13.62 15.77
CA VAL A 13 -22.40 -13.02 14.44
C VAL A 13 -22.81 -11.54 14.48
N CYS A 14 -23.87 -11.20 15.21
CA CYS A 14 -24.30 -9.82 15.42
C CYS A 14 -23.26 -9.01 16.19
N ILE A 15 -22.56 -9.59 17.18
CA ILE A 15 -21.51 -8.94 17.96
C ILE A 15 -20.23 -8.77 17.12
N LEU A 16 -19.85 -9.76 16.31
CA LEU A 16 -18.74 -9.62 15.35
C LEU A 16 -19.05 -8.60 14.25
N HIS A 17 -20.30 -8.55 13.79
CA HIS A 17 -20.76 -7.54 12.85
C HIS A 17 -20.95 -6.18 13.51
N SER A 18 -21.39 -6.10 14.76
CA SER A 18 -21.62 -4.86 15.51
C SER A 18 -20.33 -4.26 16.05
N THR A 19 -19.30 -5.04 16.35
CA THR A 19 -17.95 -4.51 16.60
C THR A 19 -17.32 -3.96 15.31
N ARG A 20 -17.55 -4.63 14.17
CA ARG A 20 -17.26 -4.05 12.85
C ARG A 20 -18.12 -2.82 12.50
N ARG A 21 -19.36 -2.75 13.00
CA ARG A 21 -20.30 -1.62 12.79
C ARG A 21 -20.05 -0.48 13.77
N GLN A 22 -19.71 -0.69 15.03
CA GLN A 22 -19.41 0.34 16.03
C GLN A 22 -18.07 1.01 15.73
N GLN A 23 -17.12 0.30 15.11
CA GLN A 23 -15.96 0.94 14.46
C GLN A 23 -16.34 1.80 13.23
N LYS A 24 -17.57 1.66 12.71
CA LYS A 24 -18.12 2.34 11.54
C LYS A 24 -19.22 3.36 11.85
N VAL A 25 -19.86 3.30 13.02
CA VAL A 25 -21.08 4.05 13.42
C VAL A 25 -20.75 5.23 14.35
N GLY A 26 -19.50 5.41 14.78
CA GLY A 26 -19.03 6.72 15.25
C GLY A 26 -18.90 7.75 14.12
N ALA A 27 -19.76 7.68 13.09
CA ALA A 27 -19.65 8.39 11.82
C ALA A 27 -21.00 8.84 11.23
N ASP A 28 -22.15 8.62 11.87
CA ASP A 28 -23.42 9.14 11.38
C ASP A 28 -24.48 9.16 12.50
N GLU A 29 -24.73 10.32 13.11
CA GLU A 29 -26.03 10.74 13.67
C GLU A 29 -25.88 12.09 14.39
N THR A 30 -26.41 13.14 13.78
CA THR A 30 -26.79 14.41 14.40
C THR A 30 -28.24 14.70 14.01
N VAL A 31 -29.19 14.37 14.88
CA VAL A 31 -30.40 15.17 15.11
C VAL A 31 -31.08 14.75 16.42
N ASP A 32 -31.65 15.76 17.06
CA ASP A 32 -32.18 15.86 18.42
C ASP A 32 -33.24 14.82 18.82
N LEU A 33 -33.23 14.42 20.12
CA LEU A 33 -34.35 14.57 21.07
C LEU A 33 -33.99 14.03 22.47
N VAL A 34 -33.82 14.97 23.40
CA VAL A 34 -34.29 15.04 24.81
C VAL A 34 -34.27 13.76 25.69
N ASP A 35 -33.28 13.76 26.59
CA ASP A 35 -33.34 13.59 28.06
C ASP A 35 -34.17 12.44 28.68
N CYS A 36 -33.47 11.50 29.35
CA CYS A 36 -33.70 11.20 30.76
C CYS A 36 -32.57 10.34 31.35
N ARG A 37 -31.71 11.00 32.13
CA ARG A 37 -31.08 10.55 33.40
C ARG A 37 -31.17 9.05 33.79
N ASN A 38 -30.00 8.44 34.01
CA ASN A 38 -29.47 8.24 35.36
C ASN A 38 -28.03 7.74 35.33
N GLY A 39 -27.21 8.29 36.22
CA GLY A 39 -25.76 8.17 36.21
C GLY A 39 -25.23 6.88 36.82
N PHE A 40 -23.97 6.57 36.50
CA PHE A 40 -23.00 6.05 37.45
C PHE A 40 -21.59 6.40 36.95
N ALA A 41 -20.73 6.61 37.93
CA ALA A 41 -19.52 7.40 37.88
C ALA A 41 -18.38 6.83 37.01
N ASP A 42 -17.55 7.79 36.61
CA ASP A 42 -16.15 7.71 36.22
C ASP A 42 -15.33 6.76 37.10
N ALA A 43 -14.57 5.87 36.45
CA ALA A 43 -13.36 5.25 36.99
C ALA A 43 -12.50 4.79 35.80
N GLY A 44 -11.37 5.47 35.61
CA GLY A 44 -10.32 5.05 34.69
C GLY A 44 -9.77 3.68 35.06
N ASP A 45 -9.52 2.85 34.04
CA ASP A 45 -8.71 1.65 34.18
C ASP A 45 -7.96 1.41 32.87
N ASP A 46 -6.67 1.71 32.91
CA ASP A 46 -5.65 1.23 31.98
C ASP A 46 -5.59 -0.30 32.08
N ARG A 47 -6.42 -0.99 31.29
CA ARG A 47 -6.25 -2.42 31.04
C ARG A 47 -5.79 -2.65 29.62
N GLU A 48 -4.53 -3.06 29.51
CA GLU A 48 -4.03 -3.91 28.45
C GLU A 48 -5.09 -4.98 28.14
N ARG A 49 -5.81 -4.79 27.04
CA ARG A 49 -6.84 -5.72 26.60
C ARG A 49 -6.12 -6.95 26.06
N SER A 50 -5.88 -7.93 26.92
CA SER A 50 -5.43 -9.26 26.54
C SER A 50 -6.32 -9.77 25.41
N VAL A 51 -5.76 -9.86 24.21
CA VAL A 51 -6.39 -10.47 23.05
C VAL A 51 -6.38 -11.98 23.30
N GLY A 52 -7.40 -12.48 23.99
CA GLY A 52 -7.42 -13.89 24.36
C GLY A 52 -8.53 -14.33 25.29
N ASN A 53 -9.72 -13.74 25.20
CA ASN A 53 -10.89 -14.41 25.74
C ASN A 53 -12.06 -14.23 24.78
N ASP A 54 -12.19 -15.19 23.88
CA ASP A 54 -13.31 -15.26 22.95
C ASP A 54 -14.58 -15.37 23.79
N HIS A 55 -15.51 -14.42 23.67
CA HIS A 55 -16.80 -14.42 24.39
C HIS A 55 -17.59 -15.74 24.26
N ARG A 56 -17.21 -16.58 23.28
CA ARG A 56 -17.71 -17.93 23.03
C ARG A 56 -17.21 -18.99 24.01
N GLU A 57 -15.97 -18.89 24.50
CA GLU A 57 -15.45 -19.79 25.54
C GLU A 57 -16.22 -19.58 26.85
N ASN A 58 -16.59 -18.32 27.14
CA ASN A 58 -17.47 -17.97 28.26
C ASN A 58 -18.91 -18.50 28.13
N LEU A 59 -19.36 -18.91 26.94
CA LEU A 59 -20.68 -19.50 26.70
C LEU A 59 -20.65 -21.05 26.65
N GLY A 60 -19.48 -21.67 26.77
CA GLY A 60 -19.34 -23.13 26.81
C GLY A 60 -19.72 -23.86 25.52
N ILE A 61 -19.82 -23.17 24.38
CA ILE A 61 -20.20 -23.79 23.09
C ILE A 61 -18.93 -24.25 22.37
N ALA A 62 -18.78 -25.55 22.18
CA ALA A 62 -17.65 -26.10 21.43
C ALA A 62 -17.72 -25.69 19.95
N GLU A 63 -16.57 -25.40 19.33
CA GLU A 63 -16.52 -24.97 17.91
C GLU A 63 -17.11 -26.02 16.96
N ALA A 64 -17.04 -27.30 17.32
CA ALA A 64 -17.61 -28.43 16.58
C ALA A 64 -19.13 -28.33 16.40
N ASP A 65 -19.83 -27.74 17.38
CA ASP A 65 -21.29 -27.66 17.43
C ASP A 65 -21.85 -26.48 16.62
N LEU A 66 -20.98 -25.69 16.00
CA LEU A 66 -21.40 -24.54 15.22
C LEU A 66 -21.82 -24.90 13.79
N PRO A 67 -22.76 -24.14 13.22
CA PRO A 67 -23.09 -24.23 11.80
C PRO A 67 -21.84 -24.10 10.92
N GLY A 68 -21.75 -24.92 9.87
CA GLY A 68 -20.57 -25.01 9.02
C GLY A 68 -20.13 -23.67 8.39
N HIS A 69 -21.07 -22.76 8.12
CA HIS A 69 -20.74 -21.42 7.63
C HIS A 69 -19.98 -20.57 8.67
N VAL A 70 -20.34 -20.67 9.95
CA VAL A 70 -19.66 -19.97 11.05
C VAL A 70 -18.25 -20.53 11.25
N ARG A 71 -18.11 -21.87 11.27
CA ARG A 71 -16.79 -22.54 11.34
C ARG A 71 -15.85 -22.08 10.21
N ARG A 72 -16.36 -21.96 8.99
CA ARG A 72 -15.58 -21.46 7.85
C ARG A 72 -15.11 -20.02 8.06
N GLU A 73 -15.94 -19.14 8.60
CA GLU A 73 -15.54 -17.75 8.87
C GLU A 73 -14.47 -17.66 9.98
N ILE A 74 -14.60 -18.45 11.06
CA ILE A 74 -13.55 -18.53 12.10
C ILE A 74 -12.23 -18.99 11.49
N HIS A 75 -12.25 -20.05 10.68
CA HIS A 75 -11.05 -20.57 10.03
C HIS A 75 -10.40 -19.51 9.13
N LYS A 76 -11.19 -18.74 8.38
CA LYS A 76 -10.70 -17.63 7.55
C LYS A 76 -10.08 -16.53 8.40
N GLU A 77 -10.71 -16.16 9.52
CA GLU A 77 -10.20 -15.13 10.42
C GLU A 77 -8.89 -15.58 11.10
N ARG A 78 -8.80 -16.82 11.59
CA ARG A 78 -7.54 -17.39 12.11
C ARG A 78 -6.43 -17.36 11.06
N LYS A 79 -6.71 -17.77 9.82
CA LYS A 79 -5.74 -17.67 8.70
C LYS A 79 -5.34 -16.24 8.36
N ARG A 80 -6.25 -15.28 8.54
CA ARG A 80 -5.97 -13.86 8.33
C ARG A 80 -5.06 -13.34 9.44
N MET A 81 -5.37 -13.62 10.70
CA MET A 81 -4.55 -13.25 11.85
C MET A 81 -3.15 -13.87 11.77
N SER A 82 -3.04 -15.15 11.41
CA SER A 82 -1.73 -15.82 11.28
C SER A 82 -0.85 -15.22 10.17
N LYS A 83 -1.45 -14.55 9.18
CA LYS A 83 -0.74 -13.87 8.10
C LYS A 83 -0.45 -12.40 8.40
N MET A 84 -1.00 -11.87 9.50
CA MET A 84 -0.94 -10.45 9.83
C MET A 84 0.50 -9.99 10.13
N ASP A 85 1.26 -10.83 10.82
CA ASP A 85 2.70 -10.62 11.06
C ASP A 85 3.53 -10.61 9.78
N MET A 86 3.17 -11.46 8.82
CA MET A 86 3.91 -11.59 7.56
C MET A 86 3.76 -10.35 6.67
N ILE A 87 2.59 -9.69 6.70
CA ILE A 87 2.29 -8.52 5.86
C ILE A 87 2.65 -7.19 6.53
N SER A 88 2.82 -7.19 7.86
CA SER A 88 3.09 -5.98 8.63
C SER A 88 4.57 -5.60 8.59
N LEU A 89 4.85 -4.33 8.85
CA LEU A 89 6.21 -3.85 9.04
C LEU A 89 6.84 -4.53 10.27
N LYS A 90 8.00 -5.16 10.07
CA LYS A 90 8.77 -5.81 11.15
C LYS A 90 9.44 -4.83 12.10
N THR A 91 9.63 -3.59 11.65
CA THR A 91 10.25 -2.50 12.40
C THR A 91 9.30 -1.31 12.39
N PRO A 92 9.33 -0.44 13.42
CA PRO A 92 8.60 0.82 13.37
C PRO A 92 8.97 1.61 12.11
N MET A 93 8.00 2.32 11.54
CA MET A 93 8.21 3.13 10.35
C MET A 93 8.97 4.43 10.67
N TYR A 94 8.63 5.06 11.79
CA TYR A 94 9.18 6.34 12.22
C TYR A 94 10.07 6.12 13.46
N ASP A 95 11.37 6.36 13.31
CA ASP A 95 12.31 6.41 14.45
C ASP A 95 12.33 7.79 15.13
N ASN A 96 11.84 8.82 14.44
CA ASN A 96 11.80 10.22 14.89
C ASN A 96 13.14 10.77 15.41
N VAL A 97 14.26 10.48 14.74
CA VAL A 97 15.55 11.11 15.06
C VAL A 97 15.54 12.55 14.53
N TYR A 98 15.76 13.53 15.39
CA TYR A 98 15.79 14.93 14.99
C TYR A 98 17.09 15.27 14.27
N MET A 99 16.99 15.94 13.13
CA MET A 99 18.12 16.52 12.42
C MET A 99 18.16 18.01 12.73
N LEU A 100 19.26 18.46 13.30
CA LEU A 100 19.51 19.85 13.68
C LEU A 100 20.46 20.50 12.67
N ASP A 101 20.24 21.78 12.43
CA ASP A 101 21.18 22.64 11.69
C ASP A 101 22.46 22.91 12.51
N VAL A 102 23.45 23.57 11.92
CA VAL A 102 24.69 24.04 12.55
C VAL A 102 24.39 24.83 13.83
N ASP A 103 23.33 25.66 13.80
CA ASP A 103 22.85 26.48 14.93
C ASP A 103 22.05 25.69 16.00
N ARG A 104 21.95 24.36 15.84
CA ARG A 104 21.20 23.42 16.69
C ARG A 104 19.67 23.59 16.65
N GLU A 105 19.14 24.24 15.61
CA GLU A 105 17.71 24.37 15.41
C GLU A 105 17.14 23.15 14.67
N PRO A 106 15.97 22.62 15.06
CA PRO A 106 15.40 21.42 14.46
C PRO A 106 14.89 21.67 13.05
N MET A 107 15.43 20.92 12.09
CA MET A 107 15.02 21.00 10.68
C MET A 107 13.91 20.01 10.36
N CYS A 108 14.12 18.73 10.70
CA CYS A 108 13.18 17.65 10.39
C CYS A 108 13.44 16.40 11.23
N THR A 109 12.49 15.47 11.22
CA THR A 109 12.63 14.12 11.76
C THR A 109 13.05 13.15 10.65
N ILE A 110 14.02 12.27 10.92
CA ILE A 110 14.53 11.27 10.00
C ILE A 110 14.56 9.87 10.62
N SER A 111 14.80 8.85 9.80
CA SER A 111 15.01 7.48 10.28
C SER A 111 16.40 7.29 10.88
N MET A 112 16.52 6.32 11.78
CA MET A 112 17.78 5.91 12.42
C MET A 112 18.80 5.47 11.37
N LYS A 113 18.36 4.79 10.31
CA LYS A 113 19.21 4.37 9.19
C LYS A 113 19.83 5.58 8.47
N LYS A 114 19.06 6.63 8.23
CA LYS A 114 19.57 7.88 7.64
C LYS A 114 20.52 8.56 8.61
N ALA A 115 20.16 8.70 9.88
CA ALA A 115 21.02 9.35 10.87
C ALA A 115 22.40 8.70 10.93
N ARG A 116 22.44 7.36 11.04
CA ARG A 116 23.69 6.57 11.01
C ARG A 116 24.48 6.73 9.71
N TRP A 117 23.83 7.00 8.58
CA TRP A 117 24.53 7.27 7.32
C TRP A 117 25.27 8.63 7.39
N TYR A 118 24.63 9.69 7.88
CA TYR A 118 25.27 11.00 8.06
C TYR A 118 26.45 10.93 9.03
N ILE A 119 26.29 10.25 10.17
CA ILE A 119 27.36 10.03 11.15
C ILE A 119 28.55 9.29 10.52
N ARG A 120 28.30 8.16 9.82
CA ARG A 120 29.37 7.38 9.15
C ARG A 120 30.09 8.15 8.04
N LYS A 121 29.42 9.13 7.45
CA LYS A 121 30.00 10.00 6.43
C LYS A 121 30.77 11.19 7.04
N ASN A 122 30.82 11.32 8.36
CA ASN A 122 31.46 12.42 9.09
C ASN A 122 30.93 13.80 8.68
N ILE A 123 29.64 13.87 8.34
CA ILE A 123 28.95 15.12 7.97
C ILE A 123 27.89 15.53 9.00
N ALA A 124 27.75 14.75 10.07
CA ALA A 124 26.94 15.05 11.23
C ALA A 124 27.55 14.40 12.48
N GLU A 125 27.18 14.90 13.65
CA GLU A 125 27.52 14.32 14.96
C GLU A 125 26.25 14.08 15.79
N TRP A 126 26.31 13.17 16.76
CA TRP A 126 25.23 13.03 17.73
C TRP A 126 25.17 14.28 18.63
N SER A 127 23.96 14.74 18.93
CA SER A 127 23.75 15.91 19.77
C SER A 127 22.61 15.67 20.76
N SER A 128 22.35 16.66 21.61
CA SER A 128 21.14 16.75 22.43
C SER A 128 20.34 17.97 21.97
N LEU A 129 19.01 17.89 22.07
CA LEU A 129 18.17 19.07 21.87
C LEU A 129 18.57 20.13 22.92
N LYS A 130 18.58 21.41 22.55
CA LYS A 130 18.65 22.48 23.55
C LYS A 130 17.46 22.28 24.48
N ASN A 131 17.72 22.06 25.77
CA ASN A 131 16.67 22.17 26.78
C ASN A 131 16.08 23.57 26.59
N SER A 132 14.77 23.68 26.38
CA SER A 132 14.09 24.97 26.35
C SER A 132 14.13 25.54 27.78
N THR A 133 15.27 26.08 28.19
CA THR A 133 15.37 26.94 29.36
C THR A 133 14.74 28.27 28.97
N ASN A 134 13.40 28.29 29.02
CA ASN A 134 12.53 29.44 29.26
C ASN A 134 11.10 28.92 29.48
N CYS A 135 10.93 28.04 30.47
CA CYS A 135 9.72 27.97 31.26
C CYS A 135 10.17 28.18 32.71
N THR A 136 9.61 29.23 33.31
CA THR A 136 9.96 29.77 34.61
C THR A 136 9.98 28.70 35.70
N ALA A 137 10.87 28.93 36.66
CA ALA A 137 11.07 28.14 37.87
C ALA A 137 9.74 27.68 38.50
N ALA A 138 9.38 26.41 38.27
CA ALA A 138 8.41 25.69 39.07
C ALA A 138 9.15 24.53 39.74
N LYS A 139 9.28 24.70 41.06
CA LYS A 139 9.73 23.78 42.10
C LYS A 139 9.98 22.33 41.69
N LYS A 140 11.20 21.86 42.01
CA LYS A 140 11.49 20.47 42.33
C LYS A 140 10.47 19.97 43.35
N THR A 141 9.59 19.07 42.94
CA THR A 141 8.96 18.10 43.83
C THR A 141 9.16 16.73 43.20
N ASP A 142 9.85 15.88 43.96
CA ASP A 142 10.07 14.48 43.64
C ASP A 142 8.75 13.81 43.29
N SER A 143 8.58 13.49 42.02
CA SER A 143 7.51 12.61 41.54
C SER A 143 8.08 11.83 40.38
N LYS A 144 8.32 10.53 40.65
CA LYS A 144 8.63 9.51 39.66
C LYS A 144 7.53 9.51 38.59
N ILE A 145 7.84 10.03 37.40
CA ILE A 145 7.02 9.88 36.19
C ILE A 145 7.97 9.42 35.09
N GLY A 146 7.66 8.25 34.54
CA GLY A 146 8.47 7.58 33.52
C GLY A 146 8.42 8.26 32.16
N ASP A 147 9.48 8.02 31.39
CA ASP A 147 9.64 8.22 29.95
C ASP A 147 9.70 9.66 29.40
N GLU A 148 10.57 10.51 29.96
CA GLU A 148 11.33 11.45 29.11
C GLU A 148 12.44 10.68 28.40
N GLN A 149 12.08 9.94 27.34
CA GLN A 149 13.07 9.26 26.49
C GLN A 149 13.89 10.32 25.77
N ASP A 150 15.21 10.32 26.04
CA ASP A 150 16.23 11.11 25.34
C ASP A 150 15.92 11.19 23.84
N ALA A 151 15.40 12.34 23.41
CA ALA A 151 15.07 12.58 22.02
C ALA A 151 16.37 12.56 21.21
N LYS A 152 16.58 11.46 20.46
CA LYS A 152 17.80 11.26 19.68
C LYS A 152 17.88 12.33 18.60
N CYS A 153 18.99 13.05 18.55
CA CYS A 153 19.21 14.03 17.50
C CYS A 153 20.63 14.00 16.95
N ILE A 154 20.77 14.39 15.69
CA ILE A 154 22.06 14.61 15.03
C ILE A 154 22.17 16.05 14.60
N ARG A 155 23.36 16.64 14.69
CA ARG A 155 23.66 17.99 14.25
C ARG A 155 24.49 17.94 12.99
N LEU A 156 24.08 18.66 11.95
CA LEU A 156 24.87 18.79 10.73
C LEU A 156 26.14 19.60 10.99
N LEU A 157 27.23 19.21 10.33
CA LEU A 157 28.51 19.91 10.40
C LEU A 157 28.71 20.90 9.24
N PHE A 158 27.69 21.07 8.40
CA PHE A 158 27.69 21.95 7.24
C PHE A 158 26.34 22.67 7.14
N GLU A 159 26.33 23.86 6.54
CA GLU A 159 25.11 24.63 6.33
C GLU A 159 24.25 23.97 5.26
N HIS A 160 22.95 23.79 5.56
CA HIS A 160 22.01 23.28 4.58
C HIS A 160 21.52 24.40 3.64
N ASN A 161 21.07 24.01 2.44
CA ASN A 161 20.40 24.94 1.53
C ASN A 161 19.14 25.50 2.23
N GLY A 162 19.02 26.82 2.32
CA GLY A 162 17.91 27.51 3.00
C GLY A 162 18.12 27.80 4.49
N SER A 163 19.37 27.97 4.95
CA SER A 163 19.72 28.43 6.31
C SER A 163 18.88 29.64 6.74
N SER A 164 18.66 29.80 8.05
CA SER A 164 17.93 30.91 8.68
C SER A 164 18.44 32.30 8.30
N LYS A 165 19.64 32.39 7.70
CA LYS A 165 20.31 33.63 7.29
C LYS A 165 20.02 34.06 5.85
N ASP A 166 19.26 33.30 5.07
CA ASP A 166 18.88 33.69 3.70
C ASP A 166 17.85 34.85 3.73
N PRO A 167 18.18 36.06 3.24
CA PRO A 167 17.28 37.23 3.27
C PRO A 167 16.02 37.06 2.41
N SER A 168 15.96 36.02 1.58
CA SER A 168 14.81 35.71 0.72
C SER A 168 13.72 34.85 1.37
N ARG A 169 13.93 34.35 2.60
CA ARG A 169 12.89 33.67 3.37
C ARG A 169 11.95 34.69 4.01
N SER A 170 10.73 34.78 3.50
CA SER A 170 9.64 35.44 4.23
C SER A 170 9.44 34.76 5.58
N GLU A 171 9.11 35.54 6.62
CA GLU A 171 8.80 35.04 7.97
C GLU A 171 7.71 33.95 7.98
N GLU A 172 6.87 33.90 6.92
CA GLU A 172 5.89 32.85 6.66
C GLU A 172 6.47 31.43 6.51
N GLY A 173 7.75 31.30 6.11
CA GLY A 173 8.41 30.00 5.92
C GLY A 173 8.72 29.25 7.21
N ILE A 174 8.72 29.93 8.36
CA ILE A 174 8.96 29.33 9.69
C ILE A 174 7.67 28.70 10.24
N LEU A 175 6.51 29.24 9.84
CA LEU A 175 5.15 28.78 10.19
C LEU A 175 4.45 28.00 9.07
N SER A 176 5.19 27.60 8.02
CA SER A 176 4.63 26.77 6.96
C SER A 176 4.22 25.40 7.50
N SER A 177 3.04 24.93 7.10
CA SER A 177 2.53 23.59 7.42
C SER A 177 3.52 22.48 7.03
N GLU A 178 4.32 22.70 5.98
CA GLU A 178 5.36 21.76 5.55
C GLU A 178 6.49 21.66 6.58
N ALA A 179 6.96 22.80 7.10
CA ALA A 179 7.97 22.82 8.15
C ALA A 179 7.45 22.14 9.42
N LEU A 180 6.18 22.39 9.77
CA LEU A 180 5.51 21.70 10.87
C LEU A 180 5.47 20.18 10.65
N TYR A 181 5.10 19.73 9.44
CA TYR A 181 5.09 18.31 9.09
C TYR A 181 6.47 17.66 9.19
N LEU A 182 7.51 18.32 8.69
CA LEU A 182 8.86 17.79 8.70
C LEU A 182 9.44 17.71 10.11
N ARG A 183 9.17 18.70 10.97
CA ARG A 183 9.71 18.80 12.34
C ARG A 183 8.95 17.96 13.38
N SER A 184 7.67 17.68 13.13
CA SER A 184 6.84 16.95 14.08
C SER A 184 7.16 15.45 14.09
N ALA A 185 7.31 14.90 15.31
CA ALA A 185 7.42 13.47 15.54
C ALA A 185 6.12 12.76 15.10
N LYS A 186 6.28 11.63 14.41
CA LYS A 186 5.18 10.86 13.83
C LYS A 186 4.96 9.60 14.64
N ARG A 187 3.72 9.33 15.03
CA ARG A 187 3.36 8.12 15.78
C ARG A 187 3.33 6.90 14.87
N ASN A 188 3.79 5.75 15.36
CA ASN A 188 3.72 4.47 14.64
C ASN A 188 2.35 3.80 14.83
N VAL A 189 1.27 4.51 14.48
CA VAL A 189 -0.11 4.04 14.59
C VAL A 189 -0.85 4.19 13.27
N CYS A 190 -1.87 3.38 13.04
CA CYS A 190 -2.73 3.52 11.87
C CYS A 190 -3.36 4.92 11.81
N VAL A 191 -3.15 5.64 10.70
CA VAL A 191 -3.67 7.01 10.55
C VAL A 191 -5.20 7.07 10.51
N ALA A 192 -5.86 5.95 10.17
CA ALA A 192 -7.32 5.85 10.12
C ALA A 192 -7.94 5.65 11.52
N CYS A 193 -7.57 4.55 12.19
CA CYS A 193 -8.22 4.11 13.43
C CYS A 193 -7.35 4.20 14.69
N GLY A 194 -6.08 4.60 14.59
CA GLY A 194 -5.19 4.76 15.75
C GLY A 194 -4.59 3.46 16.30
N ARG A 195 -4.96 2.29 15.77
CA ARG A 195 -4.39 1.01 16.22
C ARG A 195 -2.89 0.91 15.91
N GLY A 196 -2.11 0.53 16.91
CA GLY A 196 -0.68 0.20 16.81
C GLY A 196 -0.43 -1.31 16.62
N GLY A 197 0.85 -1.70 16.62
CA GLY A 197 1.29 -3.09 16.44
C GLY A 197 1.46 -3.46 14.97
N HIS A 198 0.45 -4.10 14.38
CA HIS A 198 0.47 -4.51 12.98
C HIS A 198 0.12 -3.34 12.06
N ILE A 199 1.14 -2.74 11.44
CA ILE A 199 0.99 -1.61 10.51
C ILE A 199 1.63 -1.92 9.16
N ILE A 200 1.01 -1.41 8.10
CA ILE A 200 1.40 -1.57 6.71
C ILE A 200 1.66 -0.18 6.12
N ARG A 201 2.73 -0.06 5.33
CA ARG A 201 3.00 1.14 4.54
C ARG A 201 2.01 1.25 3.39
N HIS A 202 1.32 2.38 3.30
CA HIS A 202 0.38 2.69 2.24
C HIS A 202 0.81 3.92 1.45
N TYR A 203 0.66 3.87 0.13
CA TYR A 203 0.89 5.00 -0.77
C TYR A 203 -0.45 5.62 -1.15
N ILE A 204 -0.72 6.84 -0.69
CA ILE A 204 -1.96 7.59 -0.98
C ILE A 204 -2.15 7.72 -2.49
N VAL A 205 -1.09 8.09 -3.20
CA VAL A 205 -1.04 8.05 -4.66
C VAL A 205 -0.49 6.68 -5.07
N PRO A 206 -1.26 5.83 -5.78
CA PRO A 206 -0.79 4.50 -6.17
C PRO A 206 0.57 4.52 -6.87
N TYR A 207 1.45 3.61 -6.46
CA TYR A 207 2.82 3.56 -6.99
C TYR A 207 2.86 3.33 -8.50
N SER A 208 1.88 2.61 -9.06
CA SER A 208 1.76 2.37 -10.50
C SER A 208 1.58 3.66 -11.31
N TYR A 209 1.03 4.72 -10.72
CA TYR A 209 1.00 6.04 -11.35
C TYR A 209 2.32 6.80 -11.10
N ARG A 210 2.77 6.87 -9.84
CA ARG A 210 3.99 7.61 -9.46
C ARG A 210 5.23 7.11 -10.23
N SER A 211 5.35 5.81 -10.50
CA SER A 211 6.47 5.26 -11.26
C SER A 211 6.56 5.78 -12.69
N LEU A 212 5.41 6.18 -13.28
CA LEU A 212 5.28 6.68 -14.65
C LEU A 212 5.38 8.20 -14.76
N MET A 213 5.34 8.94 -13.64
CA MET A 213 5.43 10.40 -13.64
C MET A 213 6.85 10.91 -13.97
N PRO A 214 7.03 12.21 -14.24
CA PRO A 214 8.36 12.83 -14.33
C PRO A 214 9.16 12.77 -13.00
N PRO A 215 10.51 12.84 -13.03
CA PRO A 215 11.37 12.68 -11.85
C PRO A 215 11.08 13.67 -10.70
N GLU A 216 10.63 14.88 -11.02
CA GLU A 216 10.30 15.95 -10.07
C GLU A 216 9.19 15.50 -9.10
N TYR A 217 8.29 14.66 -9.59
CA TYR A 217 7.20 14.05 -8.84
C TYR A 217 7.59 12.68 -8.24
N LYS A 218 8.86 12.27 -8.23
CA LYS A 218 9.30 11.02 -7.58
C LYS A 218 10.09 11.25 -6.29
N SER A 219 10.63 12.45 -6.11
CA SER A 219 11.51 12.77 -4.96
C SER A 219 10.74 13.17 -3.70
N HIS A 220 9.62 13.87 -3.83
CA HIS A 220 8.81 14.38 -2.71
C HIS A 220 7.64 13.45 -2.32
N MET A 221 7.94 12.18 -2.02
CA MET A 221 6.90 11.17 -1.75
C MET A 221 6.54 11.01 -0.26
N SER A 222 7.35 11.52 0.66
CA SER A 222 7.17 11.25 2.10
C SER A 222 5.83 11.74 2.68
N HIS A 223 5.26 12.78 2.08
CA HIS A 223 3.94 13.32 2.44
C HIS A 223 2.79 12.40 2.03
N ASP A 224 2.98 11.59 1.00
CA ASP A 224 1.95 10.71 0.43
C ASP A 224 2.10 9.25 0.88
N ILE A 225 2.99 9.00 1.84
CA ILE A 225 3.21 7.69 2.42
C ILE A 225 2.74 7.72 3.86
N VAL A 226 1.71 6.93 4.14
CA VAL A 226 1.11 6.79 5.47
C VAL A 226 1.18 5.34 5.94
N ILE A 227 0.82 5.10 7.19
CA ILE A 227 0.71 3.76 7.76
C ILE A 227 -0.72 3.44 8.12
N LEU A 228 -1.17 2.23 7.76
CA LEU A 228 -2.52 1.73 8.04
C LEU A 228 -2.44 0.35 8.69
N CYS A 229 -3.37 0.03 9.57
CA CYS A 229 -3.53 -1.36 10.00
C CYS A 229 -4.05 -2.21 8.83
N PRO A 230 -3.87 -3.54 8.85
CA PRO A 230 -4.34 -4.45 7.80
C PRO A 230 -5.80 -4.26 7.39
N ASP A 231 -6.69 -4.01 8.36
CA ASP A 231 -8.12 -3.81 8.11
C ASP A 231 -8.36 -2.53 7.30
N CYS A 232 -7.84 -1.40 7.78
CA CYS A 232 -7.99 -0.10 7.11
C CYS A 232 -7.24 -0.08 5.77
N HIS A 233 -6.12 -0.79 5.67
CA HIS A 233 -5.37 -0.92 4.42
C HIS A 233 -6.21 -1.65 3.37
N LEU A 234 -6.83 -2.78 3.72
CA LEU A 234 -7.69 -3.53 2.80
C LEU A 234 -8.90 -2.70 2.35
N ASP A 235 -9.50 -1.96 3.27
CA ASP A 235 -10.64 -1.09 2.98
C ASP A 235 -10.25 0.05 2.04
N CYS A 236 -9.18 0.77 2.38
CA CYS A 236 -8.61 1.85 1.56
C CYS A 236 -8.24 1.34 0.16
N GLU A 237 -7.59 0.19 0.05
CA GLU A 237 -7.17 -0.35 -1.24
C GLU A 237 -8.37 -0.68 -2.13
N ARG A 238 -9.45 -1.22 -1.56
CA ARG A 238 -10.70 -1.45 -2.29
C ARG A 238 -11.26 -0.16 -2.88
N HIS A 239 -11.21 0.96 -2.14
CA HIS A 239 -11.64 2.27 -2.66
C HIS A 239 -10.68 2.77 -3.76
N SER A 240 -9.37 2.67 -3.55
CA SER A 240 -8.35 3.03 -4.54
C SER A 240 -8.53 2.25 -5.84
N LYS A 241 -8.66 0.92 -5.80
CA LYS A 241 -8.88 0.09 -7.00
C LYS A 241 -10.15 0.46 -7.76
N ARG A 242 -11.25 0.72 -7.05
CA ARG A 242 -12.49 1.17 -7.68
C ARG A 242 -12.29 2.48 -8.42
N ARG A 243 -11.57 3.43 -7.82
CA ARG A 243 -11.24 4.71 -8.48
C ARG A 243 -10.32 4.51 -9.68
N MET A 244 -9.27 3.71 -9.55
CA MET A 244 -8.35 3.41 -10.66
C MET A 244 -9.09 2.82 -11.85
N LYS A 245 -9.95 1.82 -11.60
CA LYS A 245 -10.77 1.18 -12.62
C LYS A 245 -11.72 2.18 -13.30
N ARG A 246 -12.38 3.04 -12.51
CA ARG A 246 -13.28 4.07 -13.05
C ARG A 246 -12.54 5.03 -14.00
N MET A 247 -11.40 5.56 -13.59
CA MET A 247 -10.60 6.47 -14.44
C MET A 247 -10.11 5.77 -15.72
N GLU A 248 -9.74 4.49 -15.61
CA GLU A 248 -9.38 3.69 -16.78
C GLU A 248 -10.57 3.50 -17.72
N ASP A 249 -11.74 3.12 -17.21
CA ASP A 249 -12.94 2.89 -18.01
C ASP A 249 -13.40 4.18 -18.72
N GLU A 250 -13.40 5.33 -18.03
CA GLU A 250 -13.76 6.64 -18.61
C GLU A 250 -12.82 7.04 -19.77
N LEU A 251 -11.52 6.77 -19.66
CA LEU A 251 -10.56 7.08 -20.72
C LEU A 251 -10.66 6.11 -21.89
N ARG A 252 -10.87 4.83 -21.63
CA ARG A 252 -11.08 3.83 -22.69
C ARG A 252 -12.38 4.09 -23.46
N GLU A 253 -13.44 4.53 -22.79
CA GLU A 253 -14.70 4.90 -23.45
C GLU A 253 -14.52 6.11 -24.38
N LYS A 254 -13.81 7.15 -23.93
CA LYS A 254 -13.45 8.30 -24.77
C LYS A 254 -12.60 7.91 -25.98
N ASP A 255 -11.65 7.00 -25.80
CA ASP A 255 -10.81 6.49 -26.88
C ASP A 255 -11.64 5.72 -27.92
N ILE A 256 -12.57 4.87 -27.48
CA ILE A 256 -13.52 4.16 -28.36
C ILE A 256 -14.37 5.15 -29.15
N MET A 257 -14.91 6.18 -28.51
CA MET A 257 -15.72 7.21 -29.19
C MET A 257 -14.91 7.99 -30.23
N SER A 258 -13.62 8.21 -30.00
CA SER A 258 -12.76 8.99 -30.90
C SER A 258 -12.14 8.15 -32.03
N THR A 259 -11.78 6.90 -31.79
CA THR A 259 -10.98 6.07 -32.71
C THR A 259 -11.74 4.87 -33.26
N GLY A 260 -12.88 4.51 -32.67
CA GLY A 260 -13.64 3.30 -33.01
C GLY A 260 -12.96 1.99 -32.60
N ALA A 261 -11.76 2.04 -32.00
CA ALA A 261 -10.98 0.86 -31.65
C ALA A 261 -11.21 0.44 -30.20
N ILE A 262 -11.56 -0.83 -29.98
CA ILE A 262 -11.65 -1.42 -28.64
C ILE A 262 -10.24 -1.75 -28.17
N SER A 263 -9.58 -0.79 -27.52
CA SER A 263 -8.31 -1.06 -26.85
C SER A 263 -8.57 -1.73 -25.49
N ARG A 264 -8.95 -3.00 -25.48
CA ARG A 264 -8.94 -3.86 -24.28
C ARG A 264 -8.18 -5.13 -24.60
N ASN A 265 -6.86 -4.98 -24.70
CA ASN A 265 -5.95 -6.10 -24.88
C ASN A 265 -5.74 -6.81 -23.55
N ASP A 266 -5.73 -8.14 -23.57
CA ASP A 266 -5.36 -8.92 -22.39
C ASP A 266 -3.86 -8.76 -22.09
N PRO A 267 -3.45 -8.71 -20.80
CA PRO A 267 -2.03 -8.63 -20.43
C PRO A 267 -1.21 -9.84 -20.89
N VAL A 268 -1.89 -10.95 -21.12
CA VAL A 268 -1.29 -12.24 -21.48
C VAL A 268 -2.06 -12.79 -22.68
N VAL A 269 -1.33 -13.13 -23.73
CA VAL A 269 -1.86 -13.73 -24.96
C VAL A 269 -1.22 -15.09 -25.20
N ASP A 270 -1.91 -15.94 -25.95
CA ASP A 270 -1.36 -17.23 -26.34
C ASP A 270 -0.39 -17.02 -27.50
N HIS A 271 0.86 -17.44 -27.32
CA HIS A 271 1.85 -17.41 -28.38
C HIS A 271 1.49 -18.48 -29.42
N PRO A 272 1.16 -18.12 -30.68
CA PRO A 272 0.62 -19.08 -31.66
C PRO A 272 1.54 -20.28 -31.86
N TYR A 273 2.84 -20.03 -32.02
CA TYR A 273 3.84 -21.11 -32.17
C TYR A 273 3.98 -22.00 -30.94
N LEU A 274 4.13 -21.44 -29.72
CA LEU A 274 4.29 -22.27 -28.51
C LEU A 274 3.02 -23.05 -28.16
N GLY A 275 1.84 -22.47 -28.42
CA GLY A 275 0.56 -23.18 -28.30
C GLY A 275 0.48 -24.34 -29.30
N HIS A 276 0.95 -24.14 -30.53
CA HIS A 276 1.05 -25.19 -31.54
C HIS A 276 2.02 -26.31 -31.12
N VAL A 277 3.23 -25.97 -30.65
CA VAL A 277 4.21 -26.94 -30.12
C VAL A 277 3.61 -27.80 -29.01
N ARG A 278 2.93 -27.17 -28.04
CA ARG A 278 2.24 -27.88 -26.96
C ARG A 278 1.19 -28.85 -27.50
N SER A 279 0.41 -28.40 -28.48
CA SER A 279 -0.66 -29.19 -29.09
C SER A 279 -0.11 -30.41 -29.84
N CYS A 280 0.95 -30.22 -30.63
CA CYS A 280 1.68 -31.29 -31.32
C CYS A 280 2.25 -32.31 -30.34
N ALA A 281 2.90 -31.85 -29.26
CA ALA A 281 3.44 -32.74 -28.24
C ALA A 281 2.35 -33.57 -27.52
N ILE A 282 1.20 -32.95 -27.19
CA ILE A 282 0.06 -33.66 -26.60
C ILE A 282 -0.49 -34.70 -27.57
N ALA A 283 -0.60 -34.36 -28.86
CA ALA A 283 -1.09 -35.26 -29.88
C ALA A 283 -0.17 -36.47 -30.08
N LEU A 284 1.15 -36.26 -30.08
CA LEU A 284 2.16 -37.33 -30.14
C LEU A 284 2.18 -38.22 -28.89
N ILE A 285 1.82 -37.70 -27.71
CA ILE A 285 1.75 -38.54 -26.51
C ILE A 285 0.49 -39.40 -26.47
N LYS A 286 -0.64 -38.87 -26.96
CA LYS A 286 -1.95 -39.51 -26.80
C LYS A 286 -2.38 -40.37 -27.98
N TRP A 287 -1.97 -40.02 -29.19
CA TRP A 287 -2.57 -40.53 -30.42
C TRP A 287 -1.53 -40.92 -31.48
N LYS A 288 -0.26 -41.15 -31.10
CA LYS A 288 0.79 -41.47 -32.08
C LYS A 288 0.47 -42.72 -32.91
N ASP A 289 -0.07 -43.75 -32.27
CA ASP A 289 -0.32 -45.05 -32.91
C ASP A 289 -1.55 -45.05 -33.85
N ASP A 290 -2.51 -44.14 -33.61
CA ASP A 290 -3.75 -44.01 -34.41
C ASP A 290 -3.63 -42.96 -35.54
N MET A 291 -2.49 -42.29 -35.65
CA MET A 291 -2.31 -41.13 -36.53
C MET A 291 -1.61 -41.51 -37.85
N PRO A 292 -2.00 -40.92 -38.99
CA PRO A 292 -1.26 -41.10 -40.24
C PRO A 292 0.21 -40.67 -40.10
N ASN A 293 1.13 -41.46 -40.64
CA ASN A 293 2.59 -41.23 -40.53
C ASN A 293 3.00 -39.82 -40.94
N ASP A 294 2.40 -39.27 -42.00
CA ASP A 294 2.67 -37.90 -42.48
C ASP A 294 2.42 -36.82 -41.41
N ARG A 295 1.39 -37.01 -40.56
CA ARG A 295 1.06 -36.09 -39.47
C ARG A 295 2.01 -36.28 -38.28
N VAL A 296 2.41 -37.52 -38.00
CA VAL A 296 3.40 -37.82 -36.96
C VAL A 296 4.72 -37.13 -37.30
N GLU A 297 5.23 -37.29 -38.52
CA GLU A 297 6.46 -36.64 -38.98
C GLU A 297 6.39 -35.11 -38.85
N LEU A 298 5.26 -34.51 -39.24
CA LEU A 298 5.03 -33.07 -39.13
C LEU A 298 5.06 -32.60 -37.66
N TYR A 299 4.37 -33.29 -36.77
CA TYR A 299 4.31 -32.92 -35.36
C TYR A 299 5.65 -33.13 -34.67
N GLU A 300 6.36 -34.22 -34.98
CA GLU A 300 7.70 -34.45 -34.45
C GLU A 300 8.68 -33.38 -34.93
N LYS A 301 8.58 -32.95 -36.19
CA LYS A 301 9.39 -31.83 -36.71
C LYS A 301 9.15 -30.54 -35.92
N VAL A 302 7.89 -30.15 -35.70
CA VAL A 302 7.56 -28.94 -34.93
C VAL A 302 8.13 -29.00 -33.51
N VAL A 303 8.03 -30.15 -32.85
CA VAL A 303 8.57 -30.33 -31.49
C VAL A 303 10.09 -30.34 -31.48
N ARG A 304 10.74 -31.00 -32.45
CA ARG A 304 12.21 -30.99 -32.60
C ARG A 304 12.72 -29.56 -32.83
N ASP A 305 12.12 -28.81 -33.73
CA ASP A 305 12.49 -27.43 -34.03
C ASP A 305 12.41 -26.54 -32.77
N TYR A 306 11.35 -26.72 -31.98
CA TYR A 306 11.23 -26.02 -30.69
C TYR A 306 12.32 -26.43 -29.70
N LEU A 307 12.56 -27.72 -29.50
CA LEU A 307 13.59 -28.21 -28.56
C LEU A 307 14.98 -27.72 -28.96
N ILE A 308 15.31 -27.76 -30.25
CA ILE A 308 16.56 -27.20 -30.80
C ILE A 308 16.66 -25.70 -30.52
N SER A 309 15.57 -24.95 -30.65
CA SER A 309 15.54 -23.50 -30.37
C SER A 309 15.65 -23.17 -28.88
N ALA A 310 15.23 -24.08 -27.99
CA ALA A 310 15.19 -23.89 -26.54
C ALA A 310 16.47 -24.33 -25.82
N CYS A 311 17.31 -25.16 -26.44
CA CYS A 311 18.59 -25.59 -25.90
C CYS A 311 19.59 -24.43 -25.82
N ARG A 312 20.20 -24.22 -24.64
CA ARG A 312 21.24 -23.21 -24.40
C ARG A 312 22.68 -23.72 -24.52
N ASN A 313 22.87 -25.05 -24.54
CA ASN A 313 24.18 -25.70 -24.60
C ASN A 313 24.41 -26.30 -25.99
N ASP A 314 25.59 -26.09 -26.58
CA ASP A 314 25.95 -26.62 -27.90
C ASP A 314 26.03 -28.16 -27.95
N ASP A 315 26.31 -28.80 -26.82
CA ASP A 315 26.37 -30.27 -26.71
C ASP A 315 24.98 -30.93 -26.82
N GLU A 316 23.94 -30.32 -26.25
CA GLU A 316 22.55 -30.84 -26.32
C GLU A 316 21.94 -30.58 -27.71
N ARG A 317 22.37 -29.50 -28.37
CA ARG A 317 22.00 -29.15 -29.76
C ARG A 317 22.51 -30.15 -30.79
N THR A 318 23.62 -30.84 -30.48
CA THR A 318 24.26 -31.83 -31.35
C THR A 318 23.58 -33.22 -31.27
N THR A 319 22.91 -33.52 -30.15
CA THR A 319 22.15 -34.79 -29.95
C THR A 319 20.77 -34.84 -30.61
N LEU A 320 20.30 -33.71 -31.17
CA LEU A 320 19.06 -33.61 -31.94
C LEU A 320 19.45 -33.40 -33.42
N PRO A 321 19.54 -34.46 -34.24
CA PRO A 321 20.08 -34.34 -35.59
C PRO A 321 19.23 -33.39 -36.45
N LYS A 322 19.91 -32.45 -37.11
CA LYS A 322 19.37 -31.71 -38.26
C LYS A 322 19.47 -32.60 -39.48
N GLY A 323 18.46 -33.42 -39.76
CA GLY A 323 18.44 -34.23 -40.98
C GLY A 323 17.60 -35.49 -40.89
N LYS A 324 17.51 -36.18 -42.03
CA LYS A 324 16.64 -37.34 -42.36
C LYS A 324 16.81 -38.60 -41.49
N GLU A 325 17.64 -38.59 -40.45
CA GLU A 325 17.76 -39.71 -39.50
C GLU A 325 16.87 -39.46 -38.30
N MET A 326 15.66 -40.02 -38.41
CA MET A 326 14.55 -39.83 -37.49
C MET A 326 14.76 -40.68 -36.23
N THR A 327 15.59 -40.19 -35.30
CA THR A 327 15.52 -40.70 -33.93
C THR A 327 14.18 -40.30 -33.33
N GLU A 328 13.46 -41.28 -32.77
CA GLU A 328 12.18 -41.04 -32.13
C GLU A 328 12.35 -40.07 -30.95
N LEU A 329 11.42 -39.13 -30.83
CA LEU A 329 11.42 -38.22 -29.68
C LEU A 329 11.19 -39.01 -28.40
N THR A 330 12.10 -38.87 -27.43
CA THR A 330 11.92 -39.52 -26.13
C THR A 330 10.71 -38.95 -25.40
N LYS A 331 10.07 -39.77 -24.57
CA LYS A 331 8.92 -39.35 -23.74
C LYS A 331 9.23 -38.10 -22.90
N SER A 332 10.45 -37.99 -22.38
CA SER A 332 10.91 -36.81 -21.62
C SER A 332 10.96 -35.53 -22.49
N GLN A 333 11.38 -35.63 -23.75
CA GLN A 333 11.39 -34.50 -24.69
C GLN A 333 9.96 -34.04 -25.05
N LEU A 334 9.04 -34.98 -25.24
CA LEU A 334 7.62 -34.68 -25.49
C LEU A 334 6.94 -34.07 -24.25
N GLU A 335 7.27 -34.55 -23.06
CA GLU A 335 6.77 -33.97 -21.79
C GLU A 335 7.30 -32.55 -21.56
N LYS A 336 8.57 -32.28 -21.88
CA LYS A 336 9.13 -30.91 -21.88
C LYS A 336 8.34 -30.00 -22.83
N ALA A 337 8.07 -30.45 -24.05
CA ALA A 337 7.29 -29.69 -25.03
C ALA A 337 5.81 -29.51 -24.63
N CYS A 338 5.20 -30.48 -23.94
CA CYS A 338 3.85 -30.33 -23.39
C CYS A 338 3.79 -29.27 -22.29
N ASN A 339 4.82 -29.19 -21.46
CA ASN A 339 4.88 -28.27 -20.33
C ASN A 339 5.34 -26.86 -20.72
N VAL A 340 5.53 -26.58 -22.01
CA VAL A 340 5.84 -25.23 -22.48
C VAL A 340 4.74 -24.25 -22.05
N ASN A 341 5.18 -23.14 -21.46
CA ASN A 341 4.28 -22.04 -21.16
C ASN A 341 4.03 -21.23 -22.44
N HIS A 342 2.90 -21.49 -23.08
CA HIS A 342 2.47 -20.77 -24.29
C HIS A 342 1.83 -19.41 -23.98
N ARG A 343 1.52 -19.12 -22.71
CA ARG A 343 0.92 -17.86 -22.28
C ARG A 343 2.03 -16.83 -22.07
N VAL A 344 2.15 -15.89 -23.00
CA VAL A 344 3.21 -14.87 -23.02
C VAL A 344 2.64 -13.48 -22.76
N LYS A 345 3.50 -12.56 -22.27
CA LYS A 345 3.10 -11.16 -22.08
C LYS A 345 2.75 -10.54 -23.43
N ASN A 346 1.61 -9.85 -23.47
CA ASN A 346 1.18 -9.16 -24.67
C ASN A 346 2.00 -7.86 -24.86
N PRO A 347 2.76 -7.70 -25.96
CA PRO A 347 3.53 -6.48 -26.22
C PRO A 347 2.63 -5.27 -26.47
N ASN A 348 1.40 -5.48 -26.92
CA ASN A 348 0.42 -4.42 -27.20
C ASN A 348 -0.48 -4.11 -25.98
N TYR A 349 -0.19 -4.70 -24.82
CA TYR A 349 -0.93 -4.41 -23.60
C TYR A 349 -0.49 -3.07 -23.01
N VAL A 350 -1.45 -2.14 -22.92
CA VAL A 350 -1.27 -0.87 -22.20
C VAL A 350 -2.05 -0.95 -20.90
N SER A 351 -1.32 -0.81 -19.79
CA SER A 351 -1.94 -0.84 -18.46
C SER A 351 -2.86 0.36 -18.23
N GLY A 352 -3.92 0.18 -17.44
CA GLY A 352 -4.80 1.30 -17.06
C GLY A 352 -4.05 2.45 -16.39
N SER A 353 -2.99 2.14 -15.63
CA SER A 353 -2.15 3.17 -15.01
C SER A 353 -1.43 4.05 -16.03
N GLU A 354 -0.95 3.44 -17.11
CA GLU A 354 -0.27 4.13 -18.19
C GLU A 354 -1.22 5.00 -19.02
N ILE A 355 -2.43 4.52 -19.30
CA ILE A 355 -3.46 5.29 -20.01
C ILE A 355 -3.78 6.58 -19.25
N VAL A 356 -4.00 6.46 -17.93
CA VAL A 356 -4.29 7.61 -17.07
C VAL A 356 -3.12 8.60 -17.07
N VAL A 357 -1.88 8.15 -16.82
CA VAL A 357 -0.73 9.08 -16.77
C VAL A 357 -0.46 9.71 -18.14
N ARG A 358 -0.60 8.96 -19.23
CA ARG A 358 -0.47 9.48 -20.60
C ARG A 358 -1.50 10.57 -20.89
N SER A 359 -2.72 10.44 -20.37
CA SER A 359 -3.78 11.45 -20.52
C SER A 359 -3.43 12.81 -19.88
N LEU A 360 -2.54 12.82 -18.88
CA LEU A 360 -2.06 14.04 -18.22
C LEU A 360 -1.00 14.79 -19.04
N LYS A 361 -0.48 14.19 -20.13
CA LYS A 361 0.45 14.79 -21.10
C LYS A 361 1.71 15.45 -20.51
N GLY A 362 2.10 15.09 -19.28
CA GLY A 362 3.21 15.74 -18.58
C GLY A 362 2.93 17.18 -18.13
N ASP A 363 1.68 17.66 -18.23
CA ASP A 363 1.30 19.00 -17.77
C ASP A 363 1.42 19.09 -16.25
N ALA A 364 2.25 20.01 -15.76
CA ALA A 364 2.52 20.21 -14.34
C ALA A 364 1.25 20.52 -13.53
N ARG A 365 0.31 21.29 -14.10
CA ARG A 365 -0.95 21.64 -13.43
C ARG A 365 -1.83 20.40 -13.27
N LEU A 366 -1.97 19.60 -14.33
CA LEU A 366 -2.77 18.38 -14.29
C LEU A 366 -2.14 17.31 -13.38
N LEU A 367 -0.82 17.16 -13.40
CA LEU A 367 -0.10 16.25 -12.52
C LEU A 367 -0.24 16.65 -11.04
N GLY A 368 -0.09 17.94 -10.74
CA GLY A 368 -0.29 18.47 -9.40
C GLY A 368 -1.72 18.25 -8.91
N GLN A 369 -2.72 18.59 -9.74
CA GLN A 369 -4.12 18.38 -9.42
C GLN A 369 -4.43 16.89 -9.20
N PHE A 370 -3.91 16.01 -10.05
CA PHE A 370 -4.10 14.56 -9.93
C PHE A 370 -3.60 14.04 -8.58
N ILE A 371 -2.43 14.47 -8.12
CA ILE A 371 -1.89 14.09 -6.80
C ILE A 371 -2.77 14.62 -5.67
N VAL A 372 -3.19 15.88 -5.75
CA VAL A 372 -4.08 16.50 -4.75
C VAL A 372 -5.42 15.76 -4.69
N ASP A 373 -5.98 15.38 -5.84
CA ASP A 373 -7.24 14.66 -5.89
C ASP A 373 -7.12 13.25 -5.31
N TRP A 374 -5.96 12.60 -5.41
CA TRP A 374 -5.67 11.36 -4.70
C TRP A 374 -5.64 11.54 -3.19
N ARG A 375 -5.05 12.64 -2.70
CA ARG A 375 -5.07 12.99 -1.27
C ARG A 375 -6.48 13.28 -0.78
N LYS A 376 -7.28 14.05 -1.54
CA LYS A 376 -8.71 14.30 -1.22
C LYS A 376 -9.48 13.00 -1.10
N HIS A 377 -9.40 12.15 -2.12
CA HIS A 377 -10.08 10.85 -2.11
C HIS A 377 -9.67 9.97 -0.94
N PHE A 378 -8.39 9.97 -0.56
CA PHE A 378 -7.95 9.25 0.64
C PHE A 378 -8.63 9.79 1.90
N VAL A 379 -8.65 11.12 2.09
CA VAL A 379 -9.33 11.74 3.24
C VAL A 379 -10.84 11.43 3.22
N ASP A 380 -11.49 11.58 2.08
CA ASP A 380 -12.93 11.39 1.92
C ASP A 380 -13.36 9.93 2.16
N THR A 381 -12.54 8.96 1.74
CA THR A 381 -12.90 7.53 1.84
C THR A 381 -12.41 6.86 3.12
N VAL A 382 -11.25 7.27 3.64
CA VAL A 382 -10.63 6.66 4.82
C VAL A 382 -11.00 7.40 6.11
N ASN A 383 -11.37 8.68 6.01
CA ASN A 383 -11.67 9.57 7.13
C ASN A 383 -10.62 9.48 8.27
N PRO A 384 -9.36 9.83 7.99
CA PRO A 384 -8.26 9.56 8.90
C PRO A 384 -8.29 10.46 10.15
N ARG A 385 -8.23 9.85 11.34
CA ARG A 385 -8.31 10.56 12.64
C ARG A 385 -6.94 10.84 13.27
N HIS A 386 -5.89 10.21 12.77
CA HIS A 386 -4.54 10.25 13.37
C HIS A 386 -3.48 10.65 12.35
N MET A 387 -3.81 11.59 11.45
CA MET A 387 -2.85 12.13 10.49
C MET A 387 -1.68 12.84 11.21
N PRO A 388 -0.46 12.80 10.63
CA PRO A 388 0.66 13.54 11.20
C PRO A 388 0.38 15.05 11.27
N THR A 389 0.87 15.70 12.32
CA THR A 389 0.81 17.16 12.47
C THR A 389 1.40 17.86 11.25
N GLY A 390 0.74 18.91 10.75
CA GLY A 390 1.16 19.64 9.55
C GLY A 390 0.87 18.94 8.22
N TRP A 391 0.28 17.73 8.22
CA TRP A 391 -0.14 17.09 6.98
C TRP A 391 -1.35 17.82 6.38
N ARG A 392 -1.27 18.20 5.10
CA ARG A 392 -2.36 18.86 4.37
C ARG A 392 -2.51 18.31 2.97
N VAL A 393 -3.74 18.34 2.45
CA VAL A 393 -4.08 17.88 1.10
C VAL A 393 -3.39 18.72 0.02
N ASP A 394 -3.32 20.03 0.21
CA ASP A 394 -2.77 21.03 -0.70
C ASP A 394 -1.26 21.27 -0.51
N ASN A 395 -0.57 20.44 0.29
CA ASN A 395 0.88 20.56 0.46
C ASN A 395 1.60 20.47 -0.90
N PRO A 396 2.74 21.16 -1.12
CA PRO A 396 3.44 21.10 -2.41
C PRO A 396 3.72 19.68 -2.90
N VAL A 397 3.52 19.47 -4.20
CA VAL A 397 3.66 18.16 -4.87
C VAL A 397 5.09 17.91 -5.37
N VAL A 398 5.87 18.99 -5.53
CA VAL A 398 7.28 19.00 -5.93
C VAL A 398 8.07 19.82 -4.92
N CYS A 399 9.31 19.42 -4.63
CA CYS A 399 10.21 20.14 -3.74
C CYS A 399 10.44 21.58 -4.22
N GLY A 400 10.28 22.58 -3.34
CA GLY A 400 10.54 23.99 -3.65
C GLY A 400 9.47 24.70 -4.49
N SER A 401 8.34 24.03 -4.78
CA SER A 401 7.19 24.68 -5.43
C SER A 401 6.28 25.35 -4.40
N LYS A 402 5.77 26.55 -4.71
CA LYS A 402 4.72 27.20 -3.90
C LYS A 402 3.44 26.38 -3.97
N PHE A 403 2.57 26.52 -2.95
CA PHE A 403 1.27 25.84 -2.87
C PHE A 403 0.57 25.86 -4.24
N VAL A 404 0.04 24.72 -4.66
CA VAL A 404 -0.87 24.69 -5.81
C VAL A 404 -2.08 25.51 -5.37
N THR A 405 -2.22 26.73 -5.89
CA THR A 405 -3.43 27.53 -5.74
C THR A 405 -4.56 26.74 -6.39
N LEU A 406 -5.26 25.97 -5.58
CA LEU A 406 -6.57 25.45 -5.94
C LEU A 406 -7.43 26.69 -6.11
N ASP A 407 -7.76 27.03 -7.35
CA ASP A 407 -8.80 28.03 -7.62
C ASP A 407 -10.06 27.57 -6.89
N ARG A 408 -10.32 28.21 -5.75
CA ARG A 408 -11.58 28.08 -5.04
C ARG A 408 -12.58 28.88 -5.87
N GLY A 409 -13.24 28.20 -6.79
CA GLY A 409 -14.51 28.67 -7.31
C GLY A 409 -15.51 28.75 -6.15
N ILE A 410 -15.76 29.99 -5.70
CA ILE A 410 -17.01 30.56 -5.17
C ILE A 410 -17.67 29.83 -3.97
N ASP A 411 -17.66 30.53 -2.84
CA ASP A 411 -18.57 30.53 -1.69
C ASP A 411 -18.93 29.21 -0.96
N GLY A 412 -18.26 29.01 0.17
CA GLY A 412 -18.79 28.22 1.29
C GLY A 412 -18.35 28.89 2.61
N PRO A 413 -19.25 29.07 3.60
CA PRO A 413 -18.95 29.85 4.80
C PRO A 413 -17.93 29.14 5.69
N PRO A 414 -17.14 29.89 6.48
CA PRO A 414 -16.08 29.33 7.30
C PRO A 414 -16.66 28.46 8.41
N LEU A 415 -16.14 27.25 8.54
CA LEU A 415 -16.36 26.40 9.71
C LEU A 415 -15.78 27.12 10.94
N ARG A 416 -16.67 27.40 11.90
CA ARG A 416 -16.33 28.09 13.15
C ARG A 416 -15.37 27.24 13.99
N SER A 417 -14.48 27.98 14.65
CA SER A 417 -13.45 27.60 15.63
C SER A 417 -13.92 26.67 16.72
#